data_AF-A0A8S2V6F9-F1
#
_entry.id   AF-A0A8S2V6F9-F1
#
_cell.length_a   1.000
_cell.length_b   1.000
_cell.length_c   1.000
_cell.angle_alpha   90.00
_cell.angle_beta   90.00
_cell.angle_gamma   90.00
#
_symmetry.space_group_name_H-M   'P 1'
#
loop_
_entity.id
_entity.type
_entity.pdbx_description
1 polymer ?
#
loop_
_entity_poly.entity_id
_entity_poly.type
_entity_poly.pdbx_seq_one_letter_code
_entity_poly.pdbx_strand_id
1 'polypeptide(L)' 'MPENYRNNNITSTSTIDMLMKFGDVESAEQIFRSIKAKDFITYGAMVKGYIENKTFEKALDL' A
#
# COMPACT_ATOMS: atom_id res chain seq x y z
N MET A 1 -16.71 -6.73 9.27
CA MET A 1 -16.02 -6.99 8.00
C MET A 1 -15.80 -8.49 7.87
N PRO A 2 -16.03 -9.11 6.71
CA PRO A 2 -15.80 -10.55 6.55
C PRO A 2 -14.31 -10.86 6.70
N GLU A 3 -13.98 -11.91 7.43
CA GLU A 3 -12.61 -12.27 7.85
C GLU A 3 -11.64 -12.45 6.67
N ASN A 4 -12.17 -12.94 5.54
CA ASN A 4 -11.43 -13.20 4.30
C ASN A 4 -10.79 -11.95 3.70
N TYR A 5 -11.36 -10.76 3.93
CA TYR A 5 -10.81 -9.50 3.40
C TYR A 5 -9.55 -9.07 4.16
N ARG A 6 -9.49 -9.28 5.48
CA ARG A 6 -8.31 -8.92 6.27
C ARG A 6 -7.09 -9.74 5.85
N ASN A 7 -7.27 -11.04 5.62
CA ASN A 7 -6.14 -11.90 5.25
C ASN A 7 -5.58 -11.53 3.86
N ASN A 8 -6.46 -11.24 2.90
CA ASN A 8 -6.05 -10.76 1.58
C ASN A 8 -5.34 -9.40 1.66
N ASN A 9 -5.87 -8.47 2.47
CA ASN A 9 -5.23 -7.16 2.69
C ASN A 9 -3.84 -7.29 3.30
N ILE A 10 -3.62 -8.23 4.22
CA ILE A 10 -2.29 -8.45 4.82
C ILE A 10 -1.30 -8.85 3.74
N THR A 11 -1.64 -9.83 2.89
CA THR A 11 -0.76 -10.25 1.80
C THR A 11 -0.46 -9.11 0.83
N SER A 12 -1.49 -8.39 0.38
CA SER A 12 -1.30 -7.23 -0.52
C SER A 12 -0.47 -6.12 0.14
N THR A 13 -0.66 -5.87 1.44
CA THR A 13 0.08 -4.85 2.18
C THR A 13 1.55 -5.23 2.34
N SER A 14 1.86 -6.50 2.58
CA SER A 14 3.24 -7.00 2.59
C SER A 14 3.91 -6.85 1.21
N THR A 15 3.18 -7.11 0.12
CA THR A 15 3.69 -6.89 -1.24
C THR A 15 3.93 -5.40 -1.51
N ILE A 16 3.03 -4.52 -1.08
CA ILE A 16 3.20 -3.06 -1.17
C ILE A 16 4.47 -2.61 -0.43
N ASP A 17 4.67 -3.01 0.83
CA ASP A 17 5.86 -2.62 1.61
C ASP A 17 7.16 -3.11 0.96
N MET A 18 7.15 -4.32 0.36
CA MET A 18 8.28 -4.85 -0.38
C MET A 18 8.57 -4.04 -1.66
N LEU A 19 7.56 -3.76 -2.48
CA LEU A 19 7.72 -2.99 -3.72
C LEU A 19 8.23 -1.57 -3.43
N MET A 20 7.65 -0.92 -2.41
CA MET A 20 8.10 0.39 -1.95
C MET A 20 9.57 0.37 -1.49
N LYS A 21 10.02 -0.66 -0.78
CA LYS A 21 11.44 -0.80 -0.39
C LYS A 21 12.39 -0.94 -1.57
N PHE A 22 11.93 -1.52 -2.68
CA PHE A 22 12.71 -1.61 -3.93
C PHE A 22 12.56 -0.38 -4.83
N GLY A 23 11.77 0.60 -4.43
CA GLY A 23 11.49 1.81 -5.21
C GLY A 23 10.53 1.60 -6.39
N ASP A 24 9.88 0.44 -6.47
CA ASP A 24 8.82 0.20 -7.46
C ASP A 24 7.48 0.74 -6.94
N VAL A 25 7.40 2.08 -6.91
CA VAL A 25 6.25 2.82 -6.40
C VAL A 25 5.02 2.58 -7.28
N GLU A 26 5.19 2.46 -8.60
CA GLU A 26 4.07 2.29 -9.54
C GLU A 26 3.34 0.96 -9.32
N SER A 27 4.09 -0.15 -9.22
CA SER A 27 3.50 -1.47 -8.95
C SER A 27 2.81 -1.50 -7.59
N ALA A 28 3.40 -0.86 -6.57
CA ALA A 28 2.79 -0.76 -5.25
C ALA A 28 1.43 -0.03 -5.31
N GLU A 29 1.35 1.08 -6.04
CA GLU A 29 0.09 1.80 -6.24
C GLU A 29 -0.96 0.98 -7.00
N GLN A 30 -0.56 0.18 -8.00
CA GLN A 30 -1.49 -0.68 -8.73
C GLN A 30 -2.13 -1.73 -7.80
N ILE A 31 -1.32 -2.38 -6.96
CA ILE A 31 -1.82 -3.32 -5.96
C ILE A 31 -2.73 -2.60 -4.97
N PHE A 32 -2.33 -1.44 -4.47
CA PHE A 32 -3.13 -0.65 -3.56
C PHE A 32 -4.51 -0.31 -4.15
N ARG A 33 -4.56 0.15 -5.41
CA ARG A 33 -5.82 0.44 -6.12
C ARG A 33 -6.69 -0.80 -6.27
N SER A 34 -6.11 -1.98 -6.44
CA SER A 34 -6.84 -3.26 -6.56
C SER A 34 -7.54 -3.72 -5.27
N ILE A 35 -7.10 -3.24 -4.10
CA ILE A 35 -7.69 -3.60 -2.80
C ILE A 35 -9.07 -2.94 -2.66
N LYS A 36 -10.13 -3.76 -2.64
CA LYS A 36 -11.53 -3.30 -2.55
C LYS A 36 -11.86 -2.57 -1.26
N ALA A 37 -11.36 -3.07 -0.12
CA ALA A 37 -11.62 -2.51 1.20
C ALA A 37 -10.28 -2.30 1.91
N LYS A 38 -9.66 -1.15 1.66
CA LYS A 38 -8.38 -0.78 2.28
C LYS A 38 -8.58 -0.55 3.78
N ASP A 39 -7.63 -1.00 4.57
CA ASP A 39 -7.60 -0.73 6.01
C ASP A 39 -6.45 0.21 6.38
N PHE A 40 -6.41 0.60 7.65
CA PHE A 40 -5.40 1.51 8.18
C PHE A 40 -3.96 1.02 7.94
N ILE A 41 -3.74 -0.29 7.93
CA ILE A 41 -2.41 -0.88 7.73
C ILE A 41 -1.99 -0.66 6.27
N THR A 42 -2.91 -0.89 5.32
CA THR A 42 -2.63 -0.66 3.90
C THR A 42 -2.32 0.81 3.59
N TYR A 43 -3.09 1.75 4.14
CA TYR A 43 -2.80 3.18 3.97
C TYR A 43 -1.45 3.56 4.61
N GLY A 44 -1.17 3.07 5.81
CA GLY A 44 0.09 3.32 6.50
C GLY A 44 1.31 2.83 5.70
N ALA A 45 1.20 1.68 5.05
CA ALA A 45 2.26 1.15 4.18
C ALA A 45 2.51 2.07 2.97
N MET A 46 1.46 2.60 2.33
CA MET A 46 1.60 3.53 1.20
C MET A 46 2.24 4.86 1.61
N VAL A 47 1.76 5.47 2.70
CA VAL A 47 2.31 6.74 3.20
C VAL A 47 3.79 6.60 3.55
N LYS A 48 4.14 5.55 4.29
CA LYS A 48 5.54 5.24 4.62
C LYS A 48 6.37 5.06 3.35
N GLY A 49 5.88 4.27 2.40
CA GLY A 49 6.56 4.00 1.13
C GLY A 49 6.83 5.27 0.32
N TYR A 50 5.87 6.18 0.22
CA TYR A 50 6.06 7.46 -0.46
C TYR A 50 7.10 8.36 0.21
N ILE A 51 7.12 8.41 1.54
CA ILE A 51 8.12 9.16 2.30
C ILE A 51 9.53 8.59 2.03
N GLU A 52 9.69 7.27 2.12
CA GLU A 52 10.98 6.59 1.89
C GLU A 52 11.48 6.76 0.45
N ASN A 53 10.56 6.81 -0.52
CA ASN A 53 10.87 7.02 -1.94
C ASN A 53 10.91 8.49 -2.38
N LYS A 54 10.84 9.45 -1.44
CA LYS A 54 10.89 10.89 -1.72
C LYS A 54 9.80 11.36 -2.71
N THR A 55 8.64 10.70 -2.69
CA THR A 55 7.44 11.00 -3.50
C THR A 55 6.27 11.39 -2.60
N PHE A 56 6.56 12.21 -1.59
CA PHE A 56 5.64 12.55 -0.49
C PHE A 56 4.39 13.31 -0.96
N GLU A 57 4.46 14.00 -2.09
CA GLU A 57 3.33 14.65 -2.73
C GLU A 57 2.20 13.66 -3.04
N LYS A 58 2.54 12.43 -3.44
CA LYS A 58 1.56 11.37 -3.71
C LYS A 58 0.84 10.88 -2.45
N ALA A 59 1.43 11.08 -1.28
CA ALA A 59 0.78 10.71 -0.02
C ALA A 59 -0.41 11.63 0.31
N LEU A 60 -0.47 12.82 -0.28
CA LEU A 60 -1.59 13.75 -0.13
C LEU A 60 -2.81 13.34 -0.96
N ASP A 61 -2.61 12.53 -2.00
CA ASP A 61 -3.64 12.06 -2.93
C ASP A 61 -4.19 10.65 -2.59
N LEU A 62 -3.77 10.08 -1.45
CA LEU A 62 -4.25 8.79 -0.92
C LEU A 62 -5.64 8.88 -0.31
#